data_AF-A0A7Y9NJ26-F1
#
_entry.id   AF-A0A7Y9NJ26-F1
#
_cell.length_a   1.000
_cell.length_b   1.000
_cell.length_c   1.000
_cell.angle_alpha   90.00
_cell.angle_beta   90.00
_cell.angle_gamma   90.00
#
_symmetry.space_group_name_H-M   'P 1'
#
loop_
_entity.id
_entity.type
_entity.pdbx_description
1 polymer ?
#
loop_
_entity_poly.entity_id
_entity_poly.type
_entity_poly.pdbx_seq_one_letter_code
_entity_poly.pdbx_strand_id
1 'polypeptide(L)'
;MTTNSAVASPSPETTSALTYPTARRVEQTDDYFGATVSDPYRWMEDVDSSELKTWVDAENEVTQAYLSQVPSRETMQRRLMELINFERYTAPASWDSLFLLAQQRVAESECHLLAGRSGG
;
A
#
# COMPACT_ATOMS: atom_id res chain seq x y z
N MET A 1 -29.59 15.48 35.80
CA MET A 1 -30.09 14.29 35.07
C MET A 1 -28.96 13.81 34.19
N THR A 2 -28.22 12.81 34.66
CA THR A 2 -27.05 12.26 33.97
C THR A 2 -27.51 11.02 33.22
N THR A 3 -27.53 11.05 31.89
CA THR A 3 -27.79 9.86 31.08
C THR A 3 -26.48 9.38 30.49
N ASN A 4 -26.02 8.24 30.99
CA ASN A 4 -24.85 7.52 30.52
C ASN A 4 -25.24 6.78 29.22
N SER A 5 -24.69 7.19 28.08
CA SER A 5 -24.86 6.45 26.82
C SER A 5 -24.00 5.19 26.88
N ALA A 6 -24.67 4.03 26.95
CA ALA A 6 -24.02 2.73 26.81
C ALA A 6 -23.50 2.58 25.38
N VAL A 7 -22.20 2.37 25.24
CA VAL A 7 -21.57 1.93 23.99
C VAL A 7 -22.00 0.48 23.77
N ALA A 8 -22.77 0.23 22.71
CA ALA A 8 -23.13 -1.12 22.30
C ALA A 8 -21.87 -1.86 21.83
N SER A 9 -21.63 -3.06 22.37
CA SER A 9 -20.63 -4.00 21.87
C SER A 9 -20.97 -4.41 20.42
N PRO A 10 -19.99 -4.49 19.50
CA PRO A 10 -20.25 -5.03 18.17
C PRO A 10 -20.61 -6.52 18.29
N SER A 11 -21.72 -6.90 17.64
CA SER A 11 -22.17 -8.28 17.46
C SER A 11 -21.13 -9.12 16.71
N PRO A 12 -21.11 -10.46 16.88
CA PRO A 12 -20.19 -11.31 16.13
C PRO A 12 -20.56 -11.28 14.64
N GLU A 13 -19.74 -10.59 13.85
CA GLU A 13 -19.76 -10.65 12.39
C GLU A 13 -19.53 -12.11 11.95
N THR A 14 -20.50 -12.71 11.26
CA THR A 14 -20.37 -14.05 10.67
C THR A 14 -19.25 -14.01 9.62
N THR A 15 -18.03 -14.38 10.00
CA THR A 15 -16.90 -14.38 9.08
C THR A 15 -17.05 -15.58 8.15
N SER A 16 -17.57 -15.36 6.94
CA SER A 16 -17.53 -16.36 5.88
C SER A 16 -16.08 -16.83 5.69
N ALA A 17 -15.86 -18.15 5.70
CA ALA A 17 -14.52 -18.71 5.53
C ALA A 17 -13.96 -18.32 4.15
N LEU A 18 -12.82 -17.63 4.15
CA LEU A 18 -12.11 -17.26 2.92
C LEU A 18 -11.37 -18.49 2.38
N THR A 19 -11.48 -18.71 1.07
CA THR A 19 -10.68 -19.71 0.35
C THR A 19 -9.45 -19.03 -0.22
N TYR A 20 -8.27 -19.42 0.26
CA TYR A 20 -7.00 -18.87 -0.21
C TYR A 20 -6.43 -19.69 -1.38
N PRO A 21 -5.68 -19.05 -2.29
CA PRO A 21 -4.91 -19.75 -3.31
C PRO A 21 -3.91 -20.74 -2.70
N THR A 22 -3.79 -21.92 -3.31
CA THR A 22 -2.78 -22.91 -2.87
C THR A 22 -1.39 -22.44 -3.26
N ALA A 23 -0.54 -22.18 -2.27
CA ALA A 23 0.89 -21.94 -2.48
C ALA A 23 1.65 -23.28 -2.60
N ARG A 24 2.40 -23.46 -3.69
CA ARG A 24 3.32 -24.60 -3.85
C ARG A 24 4.38 -24.56 -2.74
N ARG A 25 4.75 -25.73 -2.24
CA ARG A 25 5.90 -25.92 -1.36
C ARG A 25 7.02 -26.64 -2.12
N VAL A 26 8.26 -26.24 -1.85
CA VAL A 26 9.47 -26.90 -2.35
C VAL A 26 10.31 -27.42 -1.20
N GLU A 27 11.10 -28.45 -1.47
CA GLU A 27 12.13 -28.93 -0.55
C GLU A 27 13.38 -28.05 -0.70
N GLN A 28 13.34 -26.85 -0.14
CA GLN A 28 14.49 -25.97 0.00
C GLN A 28 14.87 -25.86 1.47
N THR A 29 16.16 -25.99 1.75
CA THR A 29 16.73 -25.90 3.10
C THR A 29 18.11 -25.25 3.03
N ASP A 30 18.42 -24.43 4.02
CA ASP A 30 19.73 -23.78 4.18
C ASP A 30 20.36 -24.20 5.52
N ASP A 31 21.69 -24.21 5.61
CA ASP A 31 22.42 -24.39 6.86
C ASP A 31 22.93 -23.04 7.38
N TYR A 32 22.54 -22.71 8.61
CA TYR A 32 23.01 -21.52 9.32
C TYR A 32 23.78 -21.95 10.56
N PHE A 33 25.11 -21.90 10.48
CA PHE A 33 26.01 -22.24 11.60
C PHE A 33 25.74 -23.64 12.19
N GLY A 34 25.44 -24.62 11.33
CA GLY A 34 25.10 -25.99 11.74
C GLY A 34 23.62 -26.21 12.10
N ALA A 35 22.75 -25.20 11.92
CA ALA A 35 21.31 -25.35 12.06
C ALA A 35 20.63 -25.35 10.68
N THR A 36 19.99 -26.48 10.33
CA THR A 36 19.21 -26.59 9.09
C THR A 36 17.86 -25.88 9.24
N VAL A 37 17.57 -24.95 8.33
CA VAL A 37 16.32 -24.18 8.27
C VAL A 37 15.62 -24.46 6.94
N SER A 38 14.35 -24.87 6.98
CA SER A 38 13.54 -25.11 5.79
C SER A 38 12.89 -23.82 5.31
N ASP A 39 12.95 -23.57 4.01
CA ASP A 39 12.32 -22.45 3.33
C ASP A 39 11.42 -22.94 2.17
N PRO A 40 10.22 -23.46 2.48
CA PRO A 40 9.37 -24.09 1.47
C PRO A 40 8.85 -23.15 0.38
N TYR A 41 9.05 -21.84 0.53
CA TYR A 41 8.51 -20.81 -0.34
C TYR A 41 9.60 -19.98 -1.04
N ARG A 42 10.85 -20.45 -1.05
CA ARG A 42 11.98 -19.81 -1.77
C ARG A 42 11.65 -19.40 -3.20
N TRP A 43 10.79 -20.16 -3.89
CA TRP A 43 10.36 -19.86 -5.26
C TRP A 43 9.64 -18.50 -5.39
N MET A 44 9.07 -17.97 -4.30
CA MET A 44 8.44 -16.65 -4.27
C MET A 44 9.45 -15.49 -4.25
N GLU A 45 10.74 -15.76 -4.11
CA GLU A 45 11.79 -14.72 -4.21
C GLU A 45 12.13 -14.38 -5.66
N ASP A 46 11.75 -15.23 -6.62
CA ASP A 46 11.90 -14.95 -8.05
C ASP A 46 10.74 -14.09 -8.56
N VAL A 47 10.92 -12.77 -8.43
CA VAL A 47 9.95 -11.73 -8.78
C VAL A 47 9.57 -11.69 -10.26
N ASP A 48 10.39 -12.26 -11.13
CA ASP A 48 10.15 -12.30 -12.58
C ASP A 48 9.45 -13.61 -13.01
N SER A 49 9.26 -14.57 -12.09
CA SER A 49 8.65 -15.86 -12.42
C SER A 49 7.15 -15.72 -12.76
N SER A 50 6.73 -16.41 -13.82
CA SER A 50 5.32 -16.46 -14.21
C SER A 50 4.46 -17.17 -13.17
N GLU A 51 5.04 -18.14 -12.44
CA GLU A 51 4.37 -18.84 -11.36
C GLU A 51 4.03 -17.88 -10.21
N LEU A 52 4.99 -17.07 -9.75
CA LEU A 52 4.76 -16.11 -8.68
C LEU A 52 3.73 -15.08 -9.09
N LYS A 53 3.83 -14.55 -10.30
CA LYS A 53 2.83 -13.62 -10.82
C LYS A 53 1.41 -14.21 -10.78
N THR A 54 1.26 -15.45 -11.22
CA THR A 54 -0.04 -16.15 -11.20
C THR A 54 -0.59 -16.30 -9.78
N TRP A 55 0.28 -16.65 -8.82
CA TRP A 55 -0.13 -16.78 -7.42
C TRP A 55 -0.49 -15.43 -6.79
N VAL A 56 0.29 -14.38 -7.05
CA VAL A 56 0.01 -13.01 -6.59
C VAL A 56 -1.31 -12.49 -7.16
N ASP A 57 -1.59 -12.75 -8.43
CA ASP A 57 -2.87 -12.36 -9.05
C ASP A 57 -4.05 -13.05 -8.34
N ALA A 58 -3.93 -14.34 -8.01
CA ALA A 58 -4.96 -15.07 -7.27
C ALA A 58 -5.15 -14.55 -5.83
N GLU A 59 -4.07 -14.18 -5.13
CA GLU A 59 -4.15 -13.56 -3.79
C GLU A 59 -4.80 -12.17 -3.84
N ASN A 60 -4.49 -11.39 -4.89
CA ASN A 60 -5.11 -10.10 -5.13
C ASN A 60 -6.61 -10.24 -5.40
N GLU A 61 -7.05 -11.27 -6.12
CA GLU A 61 -8.48 -11.54 -6.35
C GLU A 61 -9.23 -11.77 -5.03
N VAL A 62 -8.70 -12.62 -4.14
CA VAL A 62 -9.30 -12.86 -2.81
C VAL A 62 -9.36 -11.57 -2.00
N THR A 63 -8.25 -10.82 -1.99
CA THR A 63 -8.15 -9.56 -1.25
C THR A 63 -9.15 -8.52 -1.76
N GLN A 64 -9.24 -8.35 -3.08
CA GLN A 64 -10.14 -7.38 -3.69
C GLN A 64 -11.61 -7.78 -3.50
N ALA A 65 -11.92 -9.07 -3.59
CA ALA A 65 -13.25 -9.60 -3.32
C ALA A 65 -13.66 -9.42 -1.84
N TYR A 66 -12.72 -9.51 -0.90
CA TYR A 66 -12.99 -9.23 0.50
C TYR A 66 -13.20 -7.72 0.73
N LEU A 67 -12.27 -6.89 0.24
CA LEU A 67 -12.33 -5.43 0.44
C LEU A 67 -13.50 -4.77 -0.30
N SER A 68 -14.00 -5.35 -1.40
CA SER A 68 -15.18 -4.82 -2.12
C SER A 68 -16.47 -4.94 -1.32
N GLN A 69 -16.51 -5.83 -0.32
CA GLN A 69 -17.67 -5.99 0.57
C GLN A 69 -17.79 -4.85 1.58
N VAL A 70 -16.74 -4.03 1.77
CA VAL A 70 -16.73 -2.93 2.73
C VAL A 70 -17.56 -1.76 2.18
N PRO A 71 -18.76 -1.46 2.73
CA PRO A 71 -19.68 -0.51 2.11
C PRO A 71 -19.15 0.93 2.04
N SER A 72 -18.29 1.30 2.99
CA SER A 72 -17.73 2.66 3.09
C SER A 72 -16.49 2.88 2.22
N ARG A 73 -15.97 1.84 1.54
CA ARG A 73 -14.69 1.90 0.81
C ARG A 73 -14.66 3.04 -0.22
N GLU A 74 -15.67 3.13 -1.07
CA GLU A 74 -15.74 4.16 -2.11
C GLU A 74 -15.87 5.57 -1.54
N THR A 75 -16.62 5.73 -0.44
CA THR A 75 -16.78 7.03 0.21
C THR A 75 -15.49 7.51 0.84
N MET A 76 -14.76 6.61 1.52
CA MET A 76 -13.44 6.92 2.08
C MET A 76 -12.44 7.26 0.99
N GLN A 77 -12.41 6.48 -0.10
CA GLN A 77 -11.52 6.74 -1.24
C GLN A 77 -11.79 8.13 -1.84
N ARG A 78 -13.05 8.47 -2.13
CA ARG A 78 -13.42 9.79 -2.66
C ARG A 78 -13.02 10.91 -1.71
N ARG A 79 -13.29 10.76 -0.40
CA ARG A 79 -12.94 11.78 0.58
C ARG A 79 -11.43 11.96 0.69
N LEU A 80 -10.66 10.88 0.64
CA LEU A 80 -9.20 10.95 0.62
C LEU A 80 -8.71 11.69 -0.62
N MET A 81 -9.25 11.37 -1.79
CA MET A 81 -8.89 12.03 -3.06
C MET A 81 -9.18 13.54 -3.02
N GLU A 82 -10.33 13.96 -2.49
CA GLU A 82 -10.64 15.39 -2.28
C GLU A 82 -9.61 16.08 -1.38
N LEU A 83 -9.18 15.41 -0.31
CA LEU A 83 -8.26 15.98 0.68
C LEU A 83 -6.82 16.06 0.20
N ILE A 84 -6.38 15.15 -0.67
CA ILE A 84 -5.02 15.13 -1.19
C ILE A 84 -4.87 15.90 -2.51
N ASN A 85 -5.97 16.21 -3.20
CA ASN A 85 -5.94 16.90 -4.49
C ASN A 85 -5.75 18.42 -4.34
N PHE A 86 -4.56 18.82 -3.91
CA PHE A 86 -4.13 20.21 -3.87
C PHE A 86 -2.66 20.33 -4.27
N GLU A 87 -2.27 21.51 -4.73
CA GLU A 87 -0.89 21.79 -5.13
C GLU A 87 0.01 21.85 -3.91
N ARG A 88 1.13 21.11 -3.97
CA ARG A 88 2.16 21.11 -2.93
C ARG A 88 3.47 21.60 -3.49
N TYR A 89 4.17 22.40 -2.69
CA TYR A 89 5.52 22.86 -2.99
C TYR A 89 6.47 22.38 -1.90
N THR A 90 7.68 21.99 -2.29
CA THR A 90 8.77 21.82 -1.32
C THR A 90 9.30 23.19 -0.88
N ALA A 91 9.99 23.22 0.25
CA ALA A 91 10.77 24.40 0.62
C ALA A 91 11.79 24.73 -0.50
N PRO A 92 12.06 26.02 -0.77
CA PRO A 92 13.04 26.42 -1.76
C PRO A 92 14.45 25.99 -1.32
N ALA A 93 15.18 25.35 -2.22
CA ALA A 93 16.60 25.04 -2.04
C ALA A 93 17.43 26.04 -2.86
N SER A 94 18.40 26.70 -2.22
CA SER A 94 19.36 27.57 -2.91
C SER A 94 20.50 26.75 -3.49
N TRP A 95 20.83 26.96 -4.76
CA TRP A 95 22.04 26.47 -5.39
C TRP A 95 22.69 27.60 -6.18
N ASP A 96 23.80 28.11 -5.66
CA ASP A 96 24.49 29.29 -6.20
C ASP A 96 23.52 30.49 -6.32
N SER A 97 23.33 31.05 -7.51
CA SER A 97 22.38 32.15 -7.77
C SER A 97 20.95 31.68 -8.07
N LEU A 98 20.63 30.40 -7.89
CA LEU A 98 19.34 29.79 -8.23
C LEU A 98 18.59 29.33 -6.97
N PHE A 99 17.26 29.47 -6.98
CA PHE A 99 16.33 28.78 -6.09
C PHE A 99 15.57 27.72 -6.87
N LEU A 100 15.50 26.52 -6.29
CA LEU A 100 14.77 25.37 -6.83
C LEU A 100 13.63 25.00 -5.88
N LEU A 101 12.44 24.78 -6.42
CA LEU A 101 11.30 24.24 -5.68
C LEU A 101 10.57 23.20 -6.53
N ALA A 102 10.16 22.10 -5.90
CA ALA A 102 9.41 21.05 -6.56
C ALA A 102 7.91 21.29 -6.34
N GLN A 103 7.15 21.39 -7.44
CA GLN A 103 5.70 21.41 -7.43
C GLN A 103 5.18 19.99 -7.66
N GLN A 104 4.38 19.48 -6.72
CA GLN A 104 3.70 18.20 -6.83
C GLN A 104 2.21 18.45 -7.11
N ARG A 105 1.71 17.95 -8.24
CA ARG A 105 0.27 17.89 -8.54
C ARG A 105 -0.20 16.46 -8.36
N VAL A 106 -1.01 16.25 -7.32
CA VAL A 106 -1.50 14.90 -6.95
C VAL A 106 -2.39 14.29 -8.04
N ALA A 107 -3.10 15.11 -8.82
CA ALA A 107 -3.91 14.66 -9.95
C ALA A 107 -3.11 14.04 -11.11
N GLU A 108 -1.82 14.36 -11.23
CA GLU A 108 -1.03 14.02 -12.43
C GLU A 108 0.07 12.98 -12.15
N SER A 109 0.32 12.62 -10.88
CA SER A 109 1.46 11.77 -10.48
C SER A 109 2.82 12.31 -10.97
N GLU A 110 2.93 13.62 -11.20
CA GLU A 110 4.12 14.27 -11.76
C GLU A 110 4.70 15.31 -10.78
N CYS A 111 6.03 15.38 -10.77
CA CYS A 111 6.81 16.36 -10.01
C CYS A 111 7.52 17.31 -10.96
N HIS A 112 7.17 18.59 -10.91
CA HIS A 112 7.78 19.63 -11.73
C HIS A 112 8.85 20.38 -10.92
N LEU A 113 10.05 20.55 -11.48
CA LEU A 113 11.09 21.41 -10.89
C LEU A 113 10.94 22.83 -11.42
N LEU A 114 10.72 23.77 -10.51
CA LEU A 114 10.66 25.20 -10.81
C LEU A 114 11.95 25.86 -10.34
N ALA A 115 12.56 26.62 -11.23
CA ALA A 115 13.85 27.28 -11.02
C ALA A 115 13.68 28.79 -11.17
N GLY A 116 14.11 29.55 -10.15
CA GLY A 116 14.12 31.02 -10.17
C GLY A 116 15.49 31.54 -9.80
N ARG A 117 15.92 32.70 -10.32
CA ARG A 117 17.21 33.29 -9.98
C ARG A 117 17.05 34.18 -8.74
N SER A 118 17.93 34.05 -7.76
CA SER A 118 18.04 35.01 -6.66
C SER A 118 18.47 36.34 -7.27
N GLY A 119 17.57 37.34 -7.27
CA GLY A 119 17.88 38.68 -7.74
C GLY A 119 19.06 39.29 -6.97
N GLY A 120 19.88 40.07 -7.68
CA GLY A 120 20.78 41.05 -7.08
C GLY A 120 20.06 42.33 -6.73
#